data_AF-H2C0Y0-F1
#
_entry.id   AF-H2C0Y0-F1
#
_cell.length_a   1.000
_cell.length_b   1.000
_cell.length_c   1.000
_cell.angle_alpha   90.00
_cell.angle_beta   90.00
_cell.angle_gamma   90.00
#
_symmetry.space_group_name_H-M   'P 1'
#
loop_
_entity.id
_entity.type
_entity.pdbx_description
1 polymer ?
#
loop_
_entity_poly.entity_id
_entity_poly.type
_entity_poly.pdbx_seq_one_letter_code
_entity_poly.pdbx_strand_id
1 'polypeptide(L)'
;MIFTLDQIALYAKRARSTPRSISEELRGWRWNEPPVFPSSSRTLGVSDVLSTCPTGRDVFLRYVKWVRSGTEPRGSLIHETYASAVETVKRFIYEGVSDGNQLRSSMLEEFYTFMKRLDKYRDFPQYLEVGRAMWDYVSSVYSSELDRAVQRSPFLARDSLASMIVPFFVEYPVDGSLVGLNQVRVDAFIPQIPMVAEMKTGVRKKYELSLAGYALAYESNFETPVDFGLLCYVKYEGRINVRCDFKVISDRMREEFLEERDKRLEILDKEIDPGLPNFCDPHCPFLSVCGGKR
;
A
#
# COMPACT_ATOMS: atom_id res chain seq x y z
N MET A 1 0.57 4.71 -9.06
CA MET A 1 0.45 3.27 -8.88
C MET A 1 -0.72 2.83 -9.74
N ILE A 2 -0.54 2.76 -11.05
CA ILE A 2 -1.59 2.35 -11.99
C ILE A 2 -0.97 1.24 -12.81
N PHE A 3 -1.71 0.14 -12.96
CA PHE A 3 -1.21 -1.07 -13.61
C PHE A 3 -2.20 -1.46 -14.70
N THR A 4 -1.79 -1.22 -15.94
CA THR A 4 -2.49 -1.74 -17.11
C THR A 4 -2.03 -3.17 -17.41
N LEU A 5 -2.78 -3.89 -18.25
CA LEU A 5 -2.40 -5.25 -18.65
C LEU A 5 -1.02 -5.29 -19.33
N ASP A 6 -0.71 -4.29 -20.16
CA ASP A 6 0.58 -4.19 -20.84
C ASP A 6 1.74 -3.96 -19.83
N GLN A 7 1.51 -3.17 -18.78
CA GLN A 7 2.48 -2.97 -17.69
C GLN A 7 2.69 -4.26 -16.88
N ILE A 8 1.61 -4.98 -16.55
CA ILE A 8 1.71 -6.27 -15.87
C ILE A 8 2.47 -7.27 -16.75
N ALA A 9 2.20 -7.34 -18.05
CA ALA A 9 2.95 -8.21 -18.95
C ALA A 9 4.45 -7.88 -18.98
N LEU A 10 4.82 -6.60 -18.89
CA LEU A 10 6.22 -6.18 -18.75
C LEU A 10 6.81 -6.62 -17.40
N TYR A 11 6.08 -6.44 -16.30
CA TYR A 11 6.51 -6.93 -14.99
C TYR A 11 6.63 -8.46 -14.95
N ALA A 12 5.76 -9.21 -15.63
CA ALA A 12 5.83 -10.66 -15.72
C ALA A 12 7.12 -11.11 -16.42
N LYS A 13 7.47 -10.44 -17.53
CA LYS A 13 8.72 -10.69 -18.24
C LYS A 13 9.92 -10.40 -17.35
N ARG A 14 9.92 -9.26 -16.66
CA ARG A 14 10.99 -8.87 -15.73
C ARG A 14 11.11 -9.85 -14.56
N ALA A 15 10.01 -10.23 -13.93
CA ALA A 15 9.98 -11.19 -12.84
C ALA A 15 10.55 -12.54 -13.26
N ARG A 16 10.19 -13.03 -14.46
CA ARG A 16 10.72 -14.27 -15.03
C ARG A 16 12.23 -14.22 -15.24
N SER A 17 12.77 -13.10 -15.70
CA SER A 17 14.20 -12.95 -15.98
C SER A 17 15.02 -12.51 -14.77
N THR A 18 14.40 -12.15 -13.65
CA THR A 18 15.09 -11.65 -12.46
C THR A 18 15.41 -12.83 -11.54
N PRO A 19 16.71 -13.13 -11.30
CA PRO A 19 17.10 -14.14 -10.33
C PRO A 19 16.61 -13.76 -8.93
N ARG A 20 16.12 -14.77 -8.21
CA ARG A 20 15.75 -14.66 -6.80
C ARG A 20 16.00 -16.00 -6.13
N SER A 21 16.55 -15.93 -4.94
CA SER A 21 16.67 -17.07 -4.03
C SER A 21 16.17 -16.54 -2.71
N ILE A 22 15.03 -17.08 -2.27
CA ILE A 22 14.43 -16.73 -0.98
C ILE A 22 14.51 -18.00 -0.14
N SER A 23 15.15 -17.93 1.03
CA SER A 23 15.26 -19.07 1.94
C SER A 23 13.88 -19.51 2.38
N GLU A 24 13.64 -20.83 2.39
CA GLU A 24 12.36 -21.40 2.84
C GLU A 24 12.04 -21.04 4.29
N GLU A 25 13.05 -20.89 5.14
CA GLU A 25 12.88 -20.51 6.55
C GLU A 25 12.35 -19.06 6.72
N LEU A 26 12.51 -18.21 5.70
CA LEU A 26 12.08 -16.81 5.70
C LEU A 26 10.72 -16.60 5.01
N ARG A 27 10.02 -17.69 4.70
CA ARG A 27 8.71 -17.66 4.05
C ARG A 27 7.59 -17.52 5.05
N GLY A 28 6.56 -16.76 4.70
CA GLY A 28 5.42 -16.53 5.58
C GLY A 28 4.70 -17.81 6.01
N TRP A 29 4.73 -18.87 5.19
CA TRP A 29 4.16 -20.17 5.56
C TRP A 29 4.94 -20.91 6.65
N ARG A 30 6.16 -20.49 7.02
CA ARG A 30 6.91 -20.99 8.18
C ARG A 30 6.58 -20.24 9.47
N TRP A 31 5.40 -19.65 9.57
CA TRP A 31 4.95 -18.86 10.73
C TRP A 31 4.95 -19.61 12.06
N ASN A 32 5.07 -20.93 12.06
CA ASN A 32 5.14 -21.78 13.25
C ASN A 32 6.58 -22.02 13.75
N GLU A 33 7.60 -21.53 13.04
CA GLU A 33 9.01 -21.70 13.40
C GLU A 33 9.78 -20.37 13.33
N PRO A 34 10.80 -20.15 14.19
CA PRO A 34 11.69 -19.01 14.05
C PRO A 34 12.41 -19.02 12.69
N PRO A 35 12.69 -17.84 12.08
CA PRO A 35 12.49 -16.49 12.61
C PRO A 35 11.11 -15.87 12.30
N VAL A 36 10.26 -16.57 11.53
CA VAL A 36 8.95 -16.02 11.11
C VAL A 36 7.95 -16.06 12.27
N PHE A 37 8.02 -17.09 13.12
CA PHE A 37 7.24 -17.18 14.35
C PHE A 37 7.40 -15.91 15.21
N PRO A 38 6.31 -15.20 15.53
CA PRO A 38 6.39 -13.94 16.26
C PRO A 38 6.82 -14.16 17.71
N SER A 39 7.61 -13.23 18.25
CA SER A 39 8.08 -13.29 19.64
C SER A 39 6.99 -12.99 20.69
N SER A 40 5.80 -12.55 20.25
CA SER A 40 4.69 -12.08 21.08
C SER A 40 3.35 -12.55 20.54
N SER A 41 2.33 -12.64 21.40
CA SER A 41 0.93 -12.82 20.99
C SER A 41 0.25 -11.51 20.56
N ARG A 42 0.91 -10.36 20.73
CA ARG A 42 0.42 -9.06 20.25
C ARG A 42 0.73 -8.89 18.77
N THR A 43 0.04 -7.95 18.13
CA THR A 43 0.19 -7.69 16.71
C THR A 43 0.43 -6.20 16.43
N LEU A 44 1.08 -5.91 15.31
CA LEU A 44 1.45 -4.57 14.88
C LEU A 44 1.03 -4.30 13.43
N GLY A 45 0.79 -3.03 13.11
CA GLY A 45 0.70 -2.59 11.72
C GLY A 45 2.07 -2.62 11.03
N VAL A 46 2.10 -2.89 9.72
CA VAL A 46 3.34 -2.82 8.93
C VAL A 46 4.01 -1.45 9.06
N SER A 47 3.22 -0.37 9.10
CA SER A 47 3.74 0.97 9.33
C SER A 47 4.31 1.20 10.73
N ASP A 48 3.83 0.47 11.74
CA ASP A 48 4.31 0.58 13.12
C ASP A 48 5.60 -0.21 13.33
N VAL A 49 5.75 -1.35 12.66
CA VAL A 49 7.03 -2.08 12.55
C VAL A 49 8.10 -1.17 11.96
N LEU A 50 7.75 -0.44 10.90
CA LEU A 50 8.64 0.47 10.17
C LEU A 50 8.59 1.91 10.67
N SER A 51 8.25 2.08 11.94
CA SER A 51 8.26 3.36 12.62
C SER A 51 9.60 4.08 12.45
N THR A 52 9.54 5.41 12.29
CA THR A 52 10.74 6.25 12.17
C THR A 52 11.37 6.58 13.52
N CYS A 53 10.72 6.26 14.65
CA CYS A 53 11.26 6.50 15.98
C CYS A 53 12.31 5.44 16.34
N PRO A 54 13.60 5.79 16.57
CA PRO A 54 14.64 4.81 16.85
C PRO A 54 14.43 4.00 18.13
N THR A 55 13.87 4.60 19.19
CA THR A 55 13.56 3.89 20.45
C THR A 55 12.23 3.15 20.41
N GLY A 56 11.40 3.39 19.39
CA GLY A 56 10.04 2.86 19.29
C GLY A 56 9.05 3.37 20.32
N ARG A 57 9.32 4.55 20.89
CA ARG A 57 8.40 5.21 21.82
C ARG A 57 7.05 5.54 21.18
N ASP A 58 6.99 5.76 19.88
CA ASP A 58 5.72 5.98 19.17
C ASP A 58 4.81 4.75 19.16
N VAL A 59 5.38 3.54 19.04
CA VAL A 59 4.66 2.27 19.19
C VAL A 59 4.10 2.14 20.61
N PHE A 60 4.92 2.43 21.63
CA PHE A 60 4.47 2.49 23.03
C PHE A 60 3.32 3.49 23.23
N LEU A 61 3.47 4.71 22.70
CA LEU A 61 2.44 5.74 22.82
C LEU A 61 1.12 5.32 22.15
N ARG A 62 1.18 4.69 20.96
CA ARG A 62 0.02 4.25 20.21
C ARG A 62 -0.73 3.13 20.91
N TYR A 63 -0.03 2.08 21.33
CA TYR A 63 -0.65 0.81 21.74
C TYR A 63 -0.74 0.63 23.26
N VAL A 64 0.10 1.29 24.05
CA VAL A 64 0.08 1.20 25.53
C VAL A 64 -0.60 2.43 26.14
N LYS A 65 -0.29 3.63 25.64
CA LYS A 65 -0.89 4.88 26.12
C LYS A 65 -2.11 5.34 25.31
N TRP A 66 -2.45 4.65 24.23
CA TRP A 66 -3.61 4.95 23.38
C TRP A 66 -3.63 6.39 22.84
N VAL A 67 -2.45 6.97 22.64
CA VAL A 67 -2.29 8.32 22.10
C VAL A 67 -2.50 8.28 20.60
N ARG A 68 -3.34 9.18 20.09
CA ARG A 68 -3.55 9.33 18.65
C ARG A 68 -2.39 10.09 18.02
N SER A 69 -1.86 9.56 16.92
CA SER A 69 -0.85 10.23 16.12
C SER A 69 -1.48 11.32 15.25
N GLY A 70 -0.68 12.32 14.84
CA GLY A 70 -1.05 13.15 13.69
C GLY A 70 -1.19 12.29 12.42
N THR A 71 -2.03 12.71 11.50
CA THR A 71 -2.12 12.16 10.13
C THR A 71 -1.40 13.10 9.17
N GLU A 72 -0.85 12.57 8.08
CA GLU A 72 -0.34 13.40 6.96
C GLU A 72 -1.50 13.58 5.95
N PRO A 73 -2.26 14.69 5.98
CA PRO A 73 -3.54 14.76 5.28
C PRO A 73 -3.40 14.59 3.76
N ARG A 74 -2.30 15.10 3.19
CA ARG A 74 -1.99 14.94 1.76
C ARG A 74 -1.83 13.47 1.37
N GLY A 75 -1.05 12.71 2.14
CA GLY A 75 -0.80 11.30 1.86
C GLY A 75 -2.08 10.48 1.93
N SER A 76 -2.84 10.64 3.02
CA SER A 76 -4.12 9.95 3.20
C SER A 76 -5.15 10.31 2.13
N LEU A 77 -5.24 11.59 1.74
CA LEU A 77 -6.10 12.04 0.64
C LEU A 77 -5.74 11.36 -0.69
N ILE A 78 -4.45 11.25 -1.01
CA ILE A 78 -3.99 10.61 -2.25
C ILE A 78 -4.32 9.12 -2.26
N HIS A 79 -4.06 8.39 -1.17
CA HIS A 79 -4.37 6.95 -1.08
C HIS A 79 -5.88 6.69 -1.18
N GLU A 80 -6.71 7.41 -0.40
CA GLU A 80 -8.16 7.21 -0.42
C GLU A 80 -8.79 7.60 -1.77
N THR A 81 -8.29 8.68 -2.40
CA THR A 81 -8.71 9.07 -3.76
C THR A 81 -8.32 8.03 -4.79
N TYR A 82 -7.10 7.49 -4.70
CA TYR A 82 -6.63 6.45 -5.60
C TYR A 82 -7.50 5.19 -5.53
N ALA A 83 -7.68 4.62 -4.34
CA ALA A 83 -8.46 3.40 -4.15
C ALA A 83 -9.90 3.59 -4.64
N SER A 84 -10.54 4.69 -4.22
CA SER A 84 -11.93 4.99 -4.59
C SER A 84 -12.09 5.23 -6.09
N ALA A 85 -11.16 5.91 -6.75
CA ALA A 85 -11.22 6.14 -8.19
C ALA A 85 -11.08 4.82 -8.96
N VAL A 86 -10.19 3.93 -8.52
CA VAL A 86 -10.00 2.60 -9.14
C VAL A 86 -11.25 1.72 -8.96
N GLU A 87 -11.83 1.70 -7.76
CA GLU A 87 -13.09 0.99 -7.50
C GLU A 87 -14.25 1.55 -8.34
N THR A 88 -14.33 2.88 -8.47
CA THR A 88 -15.34 3.57 -9.27
C THR A 88 -15.25 3.17 -10.74
N VAL A 89 -14.04 3.05 -11.30
CA VAL A 89 -13.84 2.55 -12.67
C VAL A 89 -14.40 1.14 -12.82
N LYS A 90 -14.07 0.22 -11.90
CA LYS A 90 -14.62 -1.16 -11.95
C LYS A 90 -16.14 -1.14 -11.87
N ARG A 91 -16.72 -0.35 -10.96
CA ARG A 91 -18.17 -0.20 -10.80
C ARG A 91 -18.84 0.21 -12.11
N PHE A 92 -18.34 1.25 -12.79
CA PHE A 92 -18.92 1.70 -14.06
C PHE A 92 -18.83 0.64 -15.16
N ILE A 93 -17.74 -0.14 -15.23
CA ILE A 93 -17.63 -1.26 -16.17
C ILE A 93 -18.70 -2.33 -15.88
N TYR A 94 -18.92 -2.68 -14.61
CA TYR A 94 -19.98 -3.61 -14.21
C TYR A 94 -21.39 -3.10 -14.50
N GLU A 95 -21.61 -1.78 -14.42
CA GLU A 95 -22.86 -1.12 -14.79
C GLU A 95 -23.09 -1.11 -16.32
N GLY A 96 -22.04 -1.36 -17.11
CA GLY A 96 -22.12 -1.55 -18.56
C GLY A 96 -21.41 -0.48 -19.39
N VAL A 97 -20.65 0.41 -18.76
CA VAL A 97 -19.81 1.37 -19.48
C VAL A 97 -18.72 0.62 -20.25
N SER A 98 -18.71 0.83 -21.57
CA SER A 98 -17.80 0.15 -22.51
C SER A 98 -17.17 1.11 -23.52
N ASP A 99 -17.23 2.41 -23.23
CA ASP A 99 -16.64 3.49 -24.02
C ASP A 99 -15.85 4.42 -23.11
N GLY A 100 -14.64 4.79 -23.53
CA GLY A 100 -13.73 5.62 -22.75
C GLY A 100 -14.25 7.04 -22.52
N ASN A 101 -14.95 7.65 -23.49
CA ASN A 101 -15.53 8.98 -23.31
C ASN A 101 -16.69 8.96 -22.31
N GLN A 102 -17.52 7.93 -22.36
CA GLN A 102 -18.56 7.68 -21.38
C GLN A 102 -17.95 7.50 -19.99
N LEU A 103 -16.94 6.65 -19.83
CA LEU A 103 -16.26 6.44 -18.54
C LEU A 103 -15.70 7.75 -17.98
N ARG A 104 -15.00 8.52 -18.81
CA ARG A 104 -14.43 9.82 -18.40
C ARG A 104 -15.50 10.79 -17.92
N SER A 105 -16.64 10.84 -18.60
CA SER A 105 -17.77 11.71 -18.26
C SER A 105 -18.42 11.28 -16.95
N SER A 106 -18.70 9.98 -16.78
CA SER A 106 -19.26 9.43 -15.54
C SER A 106 -18.32 9.61 -14.34
N MET A 107 -17.01 9.46 -14.54
CA MET A 107 -16.01 9.74 -13.51
C MET A 107 -16.02 11.22 -13.11
N LEU A 108 -16.15 12.15 -14.06
CA LEU A 108 -16.20 13.58 -13.78
C LEU A 108 -17.43 13.96 -12.94
N GLU A 109 -18.60 13.39 -13.26
CA GLU A 109 -19.84 13.61 -12.52
C GLU A 109 -19.76 13.05 -11.09
N GLU A 110 -19.17 11.86 -10.91
CA GLU A 110 -19.01 11.24 -9.60
C GLU A 110 -18.02 11.99 -8.69
N PHE A 111 -17.04 12.70 -9.26
CA PHE A 111 -15.95 13.32 -8.50
C PHE A 111 -16.42 14.19 -7.33
N TYR A 112 -17.40 15.07 -7.53
CA TYR A 112 -17.86 15.96 -6.45
C TYR A 112 -18.62 15.21 -5.36
N THR A 113 -19.37 14.17 -5.73
CA THR A 113 -20.04 13.27 -4.77
C THR A 113 -19.01 12.50 -3.95
N PHE A 114 -17.93 12.05 -4.59
CA PHE A 114 -16.78 11.45 -3.93
C PHE A 114 -16.09 12.42 -2.97
N MET A 115 -15.74 13.63 -3.41
CA MET A 115 -15.04 14.61 -2.56
C MET A 115 -15.88 15.04 -1.35
N LYS A 116 -17.21 15.03 -1.42
CA LYS A 116 -18.05 15.25 -0.22
C LYS A 116 -17.83 14.18 0.85
N ARG A 117 -17.52 12.93 0.48
CA ARG A 117 -17.21 11.84 1.43
C ARG A 117 -15.87 12.03 2.13
N LEU A 118 -14.97 12.82 1.54
CA LEU A 118 -13.65 13.12 2.09
C LEU A 118 -13.56 14.48 2.81
N ASP A 119 -14.69 15.08 3.21
CA ASP A 119 -14.74 16.41 3.86
C ASP A 119 -13.89 16.50 5.15
N LYS A 120 -13.53 15.36 5.75
CA LYS A 120 -12.53 15.28 6.84
C LYS A 120 -11.17 15.88 6.49
N TYR A 121 -10.85 16.06 5.20
CA TYR A 121 -9.63 16.70 4.71
C TYR A 121 -9.83 18.12 4.17
N ARG A 122 -11.02 18.72 4.32
CA ARG A 122 -11.36 20.04 3.75
C ARG A 122 -10.41 21.17 4.14
N ASP A 123 -9.82 21.10 5.33
CA ASP A 123 -8.94 22.14 5.87
C ASP A 123 -7.49 21.99 5.37
N PHE A 124 -7.18 20.88 4.69
CA PHE A 124 -5.88 20.70 4.06
C PHE A 124 -5.74 21.64 2.85
N PRO A 125 -4.68 22.46 2.77
CA PRO A 125 -4.43 23.28 1.59
C PRO A 125 -4.32 22.42 0.33
N GLN A 126 -4.95 22.85 -0.76
CA GLN A 126 -4.99 22.12 -2.03
C GLN A 126 -5.85 20.85 -2.02
N TYR A 127 -6.78 20.71 -1.07
CA TYR A 127 -7.67 19.55 -0.93
C TYR A 127 -8.36 19.15 -2.25
N LEU A 128 -9.03 20.10 -2.91
CA LEU A 128 -9.75 19.82 -4.16
C LEU A 128 -8.79 19.56 -5.31
N GLU A 129 -7.68 20.29 -5.38
CA GLU A 129 -6.71 20.21 -6.46
C GLU A 129 -5.94 18.88 -6.45
N VAL A 130 -5.49 18.43 -5.28
CA VAL A 130 -4.82 17.13 -5.11
C VAL A 130 -5.79 15.99 -5.40
N GLY A 131 -7.00 16.04 -4.83
CA GLY A 131 -8.04 15.04 -5.08
C GLY A 131 -8.38 14.97 -6.57
N ARG A 132 -8.62 16.11 -7.22
CA ARG A 132 -8.90 16.20 -8.65
C ARG A 132 -7.76 15.66 -9.50
N ALA A 133 -6.52 16.05 -9.20
CA ALA A 133 -5.37 15.59 -9.97
C ALA A 133 -5.20 14.06 -9.91
N MET A 134 -5.46 13.43 -8.76
CA MET A 134 -5.41 11.98 -8.62
C MET A 134 -6.58 11.28 -9.32
N TRP A 135 -7.79 11.83 -9.17
CA TRP A 135 -9.00 11.31 -9.82
C TRP A 135 -8.90 11.38 -11.35
N ASP A 136 -8.50 12.53 -11.89
CA ASP A 136 -8.35 12.76 -13.32
C ASP A 136 -7.22 11.91 -13.90
N TYR A 137 -6.14 11.68 -13.15
CA TYR A 137 -5.07 10.77 -13.55
C TYR A 137 -5.59 9.33 -13.72
N VAL A 138 -6.34 8.80 -12.74
CA VAL A 138 -6.96 7.47 -12.82
C VAL A 138 -7.97 7.39 -13.97
N SER A 139 -8.88 8.36 -14.05
CA SER A 139 -9.91 8.46 -15.08
C SER A 139 -9.32 8.46 -16.48
N SER A 140 -8.26 9.26 -16.71
CA SER A 140 -7.61 9.38 -18.02
C SER A 140 -6.94 8.09 -18.46
N VAL A 141 -6.23 7.40 -17.55
CA VAL A 141 -5.55 6.14 -17.89
C VAL A 141 -6.58 5.06 -18.22
N TYR A 142 -7.56 4.81 -17.36
CA TYR A 142 -8.48 3.69 -17.60
C TYR A 142 -9.53 3.96 -18.66
N SER A 143 -9.87 5.22 -18.96
CA SER A 143 -10.67 5.54 -20.15
C SER A 143 -9.92 5.14 -21.42
N SER A 144 -8.62 5.44 -21.49
CA SER A 144 -7.78 5.06 -22.63
C SER A 144 -7.62 3.53 -22.74
N GLU A 145 -7.48 2.83 -21.62
CA GLU A 145 -7.37 1.36 -21.62
C GLU A 145 -8.71 0.70 -21.98
N LEU A 146 -9.84 1.28 -21.58
CA LEU A 146 -11.18 0.79 -21.93
C LEU A 146 -11.38 0.75 -23.44
N ASP A 147 -11.09 1.86 -24.13
CA ASP A 147 -11.17 1.95 -25.59
C ASP A 147 -10.28 0.88 -26.27
N ARG A 148 -9.06 0.70 -25.76
CA ARG A 148 -8.13 -0.31 -26.28
C ARG A 148 -8.65 -1.73 -26.09
N ALA A 149 -9.20 -2.07 -24.94
CA ALA A 149 -9.68 -3.42 -24.67
C ALA A 149 -10.92 -3.77 -25.50
N VAL A 150 -11.86 -2.82 -25.62
CA VAL A 150 -13.10 -3.01 -26.40
C VAL A 150 -12.78 -3.14 -27.89
N GLN A 151 -11.82 -2.35 -28.41
CA GLN A 151 -11.33 -2.52 -29.78
C GLN A 151 -10.68 -3.89 -30.02
N ARG A 152 -9.92 -4.41 -29.05
CA ARG A 152 -9.28 -5.73 -29.15
C ARG A 152 -10.29 -6.88 -29.09
N SER A 153 -11.35 -6.76 -28.29
CA SER A 153 -12.35 -7.80 -28.13
C SER A 153 -13.73 -7.22 -27.77
N PRO A 154 -14.60 -6.97 -28.78
CA PRO A 154 -15.88 -6.29 -28.58
C PRO A 154 -16.91 -7.05 -27.71
N PHE A 155 -16.77 -8.38 -27.59
CA PHE A 155 -17.77 -9.25 -26.96
C PHE A 155 -17.34 -9.80 -25.59
N LEU A 156 -16.50 -9.07 -24.85
CA LEU A 156 -16.07 -9.48 -23.51
C LEU A 156 -17.23 -9.42 -22.51
N ALA A 157 -17.32 -10.43 -21.64
CA ALA A 157 -18.13 -10.33 -20.44
C ALA A 157 -17.63 -9.16 -19.57
N ARG A 158 -18.55 -8.51 -18.84
CA ARG A 158 -18.21 -7.33 -18.01
C ARG A 158 -17.12 -7.62 -16.98
N ASP A 159 -17.14 -8.80 -16.38
CA ASP A 159 -16.11 -9.26 -15.44
C ASP A 159 -14.73 -9.40 -16.10
N SER A 160 -14.67 -10.01 -17.30
CA SER A 160 -13.45 -10.12 -18.07
C SER A 160 -12.92 -8.75 -18.50
N LEU A 161 -13.80 -7.83 -18.89
CA LEU A 161 -13.44 -6.46 -19.22
C LEU A 161 -12.88 -5.73 -18.00
N ALA A 162 -13.57 -5.78 -16.85
CA ALA A 162 -13.12 -5.15 -15.61
C ALA A 162 -11.74 -5.69 -15.17
N SER A 163 -11.53 -7.00 -15.27
CA SER A 163 -10.26 -7.66 -14.96
C SER A 163 -9.15 -7.33 -15.97
N MET A 164 -9.47 -7.04 -17.23
CA MET A 164 -8.48 -6.61 -18.22
C MET A 164 -8.08 -5.14 -18.04
N ILE A 165 -9.04 -4.27 -17.70
CA ILE A 165 -8.79 -2.82 -17.52
C ILE A 165 -8.12 -2.53 -16.19
N VAL A 166 -8.60 -3.14 -15.12
CA VAL A 166 -8.04 -2.99 -13.78
C VAL A 166 -7.59 -4.36 -13.26
N PRO A 167 -6.46 -4.88 -13.78
CA PRO A 167 -5.95 -6.23 -13.52
C PRO A 167 -5.30 -6.41 -12.14
N PHE A 168 -5.74 -5.67 -11.13
CA PHE A 168 -5.22 -5.75 -9.76
C PHE A 168 -6.31 -5.34 -8.78
N PHE A 169 -6.05 -5.56 -7.50
CA PHE A 169 -6.93 -5.16 -6.40
C PHE A 169 -6.30 -4.00 -5.64
N VAL A 170 -7.11 -3.03 -5.21
CA VAL A 170 -6.69 -1.95 -4.30
C VAL A 170 -7.10 -2.31 -2.88
N GLU A 171 -6.37 -1.81 -1.88
CA GLU A 171 -6.69 -2.02 -0.45
C GLU A 171 -6.92 -3.49 -0.10
N TYR A 172 -6.13 -4.39 -0.70
CA TYR A 172 -6.33 -5.83 -0.62
C TYR A 172 -6.08 -6.31 0.82
N PRO A 173 -7.10 -6.86 1.50
CA PRO A 173 -6.97 -7.26 2.89
C PRO A 173 -6.20 -8.59 3.01
N VAL A 174 -5.29 -8.65 3.98
CA VAL A 174 -4.53 -9.85 4.31
C VAL A 174 -4.45 -9.98 5.83
N ASP A 175 -4.73 -11.18 6.36
CA ASP A 175 -4.58 -11.45 7.79
C ASP A 175 -3.11 -11.62 8.15
N GLY A 176 -2.52 -10.66 8.86
CA GLY A 176 -1.13 -10.73 9.29
C GLY A 176 -0.89 -11.47 10.60
N SER A 177 -1.94 -11.97 11.27
CA SER A 177 -1.86 -12.42 12.67
C SER A 177 -0.85 -13.54 12.91
N LEU A 178 -0.76 -14.49 11.98
CA LEU A 178 0.20 -15.62 12.05
C LEU A 178 1.66 -15.17 12.11
N VAL A 179 1.97 -14.01 11.54
CA VAL A 179 3.35 -13.46 11.48
C VAL A 179 3.54 -12.26 12.40
N GLY A 180 2.68 -12.10 13.41
CA GLY A 180 2.75 -11.00 14.39
C GLY A 180 2.31 -9.64 13.87
N LEU A 181 1.58 -9.61 12.75
CA LEU A 181 1.01 -8.41 12.17
C LEU A 181 -0.50 -8.36 12.40
N ASN A 182 -1.10 -7.17 12.35
CA ASN A 182 -2.55 -7.04 12.39
C ASN A 182 -3.17 -7.33 11.01
N GLN A 183 -4.47 -7.09 10.85
CA GLN A 183 -5.10 -7.11 9.52
C GLN A 183 -4.49 -6.00 8.67
N VAL A 184 -3.67 -6.39 7.69
CA VAL A 184 -2.96 -5.45 6.82
C VAL A 184 -3.76 -5.22 5.54
N ARG A 185 -3.64 -4.03 4.97
CA ARG A 185 -4.18 -3.70 3.66
C ARG A 185 -3.02 -3.38 2.75
N VAL A 186 -2.86 -4.15 1.69
CA VAL A 186 -1.87 -3.87 0.65
C VAL A 186 -2.48 -2.83 -0.28
N ASP A 187 -1.81 -1.71 -0.48
CA ASP A 187 -2.30 -0.61 -1.34
C ASP A 187 -2.73 -1.12 -2.73
N ALA A 188 -1.95 -2.05 -3.32
CA ALA A 188 -2.45 -2.89 -4.40
C ALA A 188 -1.80 -4.28 -4.46
N PHE A 189 -2.60 -5.26 -4.87
CA PHE A 189 -2.17 -6.63 -5.10
C PHE A 189 -2.42 -7.03 -6.57
N ILE A 190 -1.37 -7.51 -7.23
CA ILE A 190 -1.40 -7.99 -8.62
C ILE A 190 -1.43 -9.51 -8.58
N PRO A 191 -2.56 -10.17 -8.89
CA PRO A 191 -2.68 -11.63 -8.72
C PRO A 191 -2.01 -12.44 -9.83
N GLN A 192 -1.87 -11.91 -11.06
CA GLN A 192 -1.33 -12.65 -12.21
C GLN A 192 0.17 -12.94 -12.06
N ILE A 193 0.85 -12.12 -11.27
CA ILE A 193 2.22 -12.32 -10.80
C ILE A 193 2.14 -11.97 -9.33
N PRO A 194 2.05 -12.93 -8.39
CA PRO A 194 1.84 -12.64 -6.96
C PRO A 194 2.81 -11.57 -6.45
N MET A 195 2.34 -10.32 -6.45
CA MET A 195 3.16 -9.13 -6.32
C MET A 195 2.37 -8.06 -5.59
N VAL A 196 2.98 -7.54 -4.53
CA VAL A 196 2.43 -6.48 -3.71
C VAL A 196 2.99 -5.14 -4.16
N ALA A 197 2.19 -4.09 -4.08
CA ALA A 197 2.60 -2.75 -4.39
C ALA A 197 2.26 -1.82 -3.23
N GLU A 198 3.17 -0.90 -2.94
CA GLU A 198 3.05 0.08 -1.86
C GLU A 198 3.19 1.49 -2.44
N MET A 199 2.24 2.37 -2.14
CA MET A 199 2.26 3.77 -2.48
C MET A 199 2.95 4.59 -1.39
N LYS A 200 3.78 5.56 -1.81
CA LYS A 200 4.42 6.54 -0.92
C LYS A 200 4.38 7.94 -1.47
N THR A 201 3.90 8.88 -0.65
CA THR A 201 3.80 10.31 -0.99
C THR A 201 4.92 11.16 -0.42
N GLY A 202 5.63 10.66 0.60
CA GLY A 202 6.69 11.36 1.31
C GLY A 202 8.08 10.72 1.15
N VAL A 203 9.10 11.42 1.63
CA VAL A 203 10.49 10.95 1.73
C VAL A 203 10.72 10.32 3.10
N ARG A 204 10.53 9.01 3.23
CA ARG A 204 11.08 8.25 4.37
C ARG A 204 12.00 7.14 3.90
N LYS A 205 12.83 6.67 4.82
CA LYS A 205 13.76 5.56 4.64
C LYS A 205 13.05 4.23 4.93
N LYS A 206 13.54 3.13 4.37
CA LYS A 206 13.08 1.74 4.61
C LYS A 206 11.67 1.35 4.14
N TYR A 207 11.01 2.15 3.28
CA TYR A 207 9.71 1.75 2.73
C TYR A 207 9.72 0.42 1.99
N GLU A 208 10.86 0.00 1.45
CA GLU A 208 10.95 -1.30 0.81
C GLU A 208 10.65 -2.46 1.77
N LEU A 209 10.93 -2.32 3.06
CA LEU A 209 10.63 -3.36 4.05
C LEU A 209 9.11 -3.59 4.22
N SER A 210 8.25 -2.63 3.86
CA SER A 210 6.80 -2.87 3.96
C SER A 210 6.35 -3.96 2.99
N LEU A 211 7.01 -4.08 1.83
CA LEU A 211 6.79 -5.15 0.87
C LEU A 211 7.06 -6.52 1.50
N ALA A 212 8.11 -6.64 2.35
CA ALA A 212 8.40 -7.88 3.06
C ALA A 212 7.30 -8.22 4.07
N GLY A 213 6.82 -7.25 4.84
CA GLY A 213 5.69 -7.44 5.75
C GLY A 213 4.42 -7.95 5.05
N TYR A 214 4.06 -7.34 3.92
CA TYR A 214 2.90 -7.80 3.14
C TYR A 214 3.12 -9.17 2.49
N ALA A 215 4.33 -9.45 1.99
CA ALA A 215 4.67 -10.74 1.42
C ALA A 215 4.57 -11.85 2.47
N LEU A 216 5.14 -11.65 3.67
CA LEU A 216 5.06 -12.60 4.78
C LEU A 216 3.61 -12.86 5.20
N ALA A 217 2.81 -11.79 5.36
CA ALA A 217 1.39 -11.93 5.69
C ALA A 217 0.62 -12.67 4.60
N TYR A 218 0.88 -12.40 3.32
CA TYR A 218 0.19 -13.09 2.23
C TYR A 218 0.57 -14.57 2.17
N GLU A 219 1.87 -14.85 2.23
CA GLU A 219 2.42 -16.21 2.22
C GLU A 219 1.91 -17.06 3.39
N SER A 220 1.71 -16.48 4.58
CA SER A 220 1.20 -17.23 5.75
C SER A 220 -0.24 -17.72 5.60
N ASN A 221 -1.02 -17.09 4.73
CA ASN A 221 -2.42 -17.44 4.49
C ASN A 221 -2.61 -18.37 3.29
N PHE A 222 -1.85 -18.11 2.22
CA PHE A 222 -2.11 -18.71 0.91
C PHE A 222 -1.01 -19.64 0.42
N GLU A 223 0.09 -19.77 1.18
CA GLU A 223 1.26 -20.61 0.84
C GLU A 223 1.78 -20.37 -0.59
N THR A 224 1.55 -19.15 -1.09
CA THR A 224 1.87 -18.74 -2.46
C THR A 224 3.01 -17.73 -2.39
N PRO A 225 4.16 -17.98 -3.05
CA PRO A 225 5.34 -17.13 -2.93
C PRO A 225 5.09 -15.72 -3.47
N VAL A 226 5.43 -14.72 -2.66
CA VAL A 226 5.44 -13.30 -3.05
C VAL A 226 6.89 -12.81 -3.03
N ASP A 227 7.57 -13.03 -4.14
CA ASP A 227 9.01 -12.74 -4.28
C ASP A 227 9.30 -11.31 -4.75
N PHE A 228 8.26 -10.59 -5.19
CA PHE A 228 8.41 -9.30 -5.85
C PHE A 228 7.43 -8.29 -5.31
N GLY A 229 7.84 -7.03 -5.36
CA GLY A 229 6.95 -5.92 -5.09
C GLY A 229 7.28 -4.67 -5.88
N LEU A 230 6.37 -3.71 -5.81
CA LEU A 230 6.52 -2.40 -6.44
C LEU A 230 6.44 -1.32 -5.37
N LEU A 231 7.50 -0.52 -5.26
CA LEU A 231 7.50 0.68 -4.43
C LEU A 231 7.17 1.89 -5.30
N CYS A 232 5.95 2.40 -5.17
CA CYS A 232 5.40 3.44 -6.02
C CYS A 232 5.40 4.80 -5.32
N TYR A 233 6.31 5.68 -5.75
CA TYR A 233 6.36 7.06 -5.31
C TYR A 233 5.36 7.91 -6.09
N VAL A 234 4.47 8.60 -5.38
CA VAL A 234 3.45 9.49 -5.95
C VAL A 234 3.71 10.90 -5.49
N LYS A 235 3.94 11.81 -6.43
CA LYS A 235 4.19 13.23 -6.17
C LYS A 235 3.10 14.08 -6.81
N TYR A 236 2.69 15.13 -6.10
CA TYR A 236 1.82 16.16 -6.62
C TYR A 236 2.60 17.45 -6.82
N GLU A 237 2.70 17.89 -8.08
CA GLU A 237 3.37 19.13 -8.51
C GLU A 237 2.47 19.82 -9.55
N GLY A 238 1.23 20.16 -9.16
CA GLY A 238 0.17 20.61 -10.07
C GLY A 238 -0.47 19.48 -10.90
N ARG A 239 0.25 18.38 -11.09
CA ARG A 239 -0.23 17.10 -11.62
C ARG A 239 0.31 15.94 -10.79
N ILE A 240 -0.31 14.77 -10.93
CA ILE A 240 0.20 13.53 -10.35
C ILE A 240 1.34 12.98 -11.22
N ASN A 241 2.49 12.74 -10.59
CA ASN A 241 3.60 11.99 -11.18
C ASN A 241 3.82 10.72 -10.36
N VAL A 242 3.92 9.58 -11.05
CA VAL A 242 4.10 8.26 -10.44
C VAL A 242 5.40 7.65 -10.93
N ARG A 243 6.22 7.15 -10.00
CA ARG A 243 7.39 6.33 -10.30
C ARG A 243 7.36 5.06 -9.46
N CYS A 244 7.30 3.89 -10.08
CA CYS A 244 7.29 2.61 -9.40
C CYS A 244 8.62 1.88 -9.60
N ASP A 245 9.27 1.51 -8.50
CA ASP A 245 10.50 0.73 -8.49
C ASP A 245 10.15 -0.75 -8.27
N PHE A 246 10.51 -1.59 -9.23
CA PHE A 246 10.42 -3.05 -9.10
C PHE A 246 11.49 -3.57 -8.15
N LYS A 247 11.08 -4.35 -7.16
CA LYS A 247 11.92 -4.86 -6.08
C LYS A 247 11.80 -6.38 -5.98
N VAL A 248 12.92 -7.04 -5.76
CA VAL A 248 12.96 -8.41 -5.24
C VAL A 248 12.82 -8.31 -3.73
N ILE A 249 11.87 -9.04 -3.15
CA ILE A 249 11.65 -9.11 -1.71
C ILE A 249 12.62 -10.16 -1.14
N SER A 250 13.89 -9.78 -1.07
CA SER A 250 15.02 -10.64 -0.71
C SER A 250 15.00 -11.11 0.75
N ASP A 251 15.78 -12.15 1.05
CA ASP A 251 16.05 -12.62 2.43
C ASP A 251 16.42 -11.49 3.37
N ARG A 252 17.37 -10.62 2.98
CA ARG A 252 17.76 -9.45 3.79
C ARG A 252 16.57 -8.54 4.16
N MET A 253 15.64 -8.33 3.23
CA MET A 253 14.45 -7.50 3.51
C MET A 253 13.49 -8.18 4.49
N ARG A 254 13.40 -9.52 4.42
CA ARG A 254 12.58 -10.33 5.32
C ARG A 254 13.19 -10.37 6.70
N GLU A 255 14.49 -10.67 6.81
CA GLU A 255 15.26 -10.62 8.06
C GLU A 255 15.16 -9.25 8.73
N GLU A 256 15.49 -8.17 8.00
CA GLU A 256 15.41 -6.81 8.55
C GLU A 256 13.99 -6.44 9.01
N PHE A 257 12.94 -6.90 8.30
CA PHE A 257 11.56 -6.66 8.72
C PHE A 257 11.20 -7.44 9.99
N LEU A 258 11.54 -8.73 10.05
CA LEU A 258 11.28 -9.59 11.22
C LEU A 258 12.02 -9.09 12.46
N GLU A 259 13.28 -8.65 12.31
CA GLU A 259 14.05 -8.04 13.40
C GLU A 259 13.39 -6.76 13.93
N GLU A 260 12.95 -5.85 13.04
CA GLU A 260 12.26 -4.64 13.49
C GLU A 260 10.91 -4.97 14.12
N ARG A 261 10.18 -5.96 13.60
CA ARG A 261 8.92 -6.43 14.18
C ARG A 261 9.14 -6.90 15.61
N ASP A 262 10.09 -7.79 15.84
CA ASP A 262 10.33 -8.38 17.15
C ASP A 262 10.80 -7.32 18.17
N LYS A 263 11.66 -6.38 17.75
CA LYS A 263 12.03 -5.21 18.57
C LYS A 263 10.81 -4.40 19.02
N ARG A 264 9.82 -4.21 18.13
CA ARG A 264 8.61 -3.43 18.45
C ARG A 264 7.61 -4.22 19.29
N LEU A 265 7.50 -5.53 19.07
CA LEU A 265 6.68 -6.41 19.89
C LEU A 265 7.22 -6.47 21.33
N GLU A 266 8.54 -6.52 21.52
CA GLU A 266 9.17 -6.51 22.84
C GLU A 266 8.78 -5.25 23.66
N ILE A 267 8.65 -4.09 23.01
CA ILE A 267 8.17 -2.86 23.66
C ILE A 267 6.73 -3.02 24.16
N LEU A 268 5.87 -3.67 23.35
CA LEU A 268 4.47 -3.91 23.72
C LEU A 268 4.33 -4.94 24.84
N ASP A 269 5.20 -5.94 24.90
CA ASP A 269 5.17 -6.97 25.93
C ASP A 269 5.66 -6.43 27.28
N LYS A 270 6.71 -5.62 27.27
CA LYS A 270 7.26 -5.03 28.49
C LYS A 270 6.36 -3.93 29.06
N GLU A 271 5.63 -3.21 28.21
CA GLU A 271 4.85 -2.02 28.57
C GLU A 271 5.67 -0.96 29.35
N ILE A 272 6.98 -0.91 29.11
CA ILE A 272 7.91 0.08 29.68
C ILE A 272 8.19 1.12 28.61
N ASP A 273 8.08 2.41 28.97
CA ASP A 273 8.43 3.51 28.05
C ASP A 273 9.92 3.41 27.68
N PRO A 274 10.28 3.20 26.40
CA PRO A 274 11.68 3.06 25.98
C PRO A 274 12.45 4.38 26.00
N GLY A 275 11.78 5.49 26.34
CA GLY A 275 12.39 6.82 26.42
C GLY A 275 12.56 7.49 25.07
N LEU A 276 13.00 8.75 25.11
CA LEU A 276 13.23 9.55 23.91
C LEU A 276 14.50 9.10 23.18
N PRO A 277 14.50 9.08 21.83
CA PRO A 277 15.72 8.90 21.07
C PRO A 277 16.60 10.15 21.16
N ASN A 278 17.91 9.98 20.95
CA ASN A 278 18.86 11.10 20.86
C ASN A 278 18.54 12.05 19.70
N PHE A 279 17.98 11.51 18.61
CA PHE A 279 17.56 12.26 17.42
C PHE A 279 16.17 11.81 16.98
N CYS A 280 15.23 12.75 16.87
CA CYS A 280 13.88 12.48 16.38
C CYS A 280 13.79 12.71 14.87
N ASP A 281 12.99 11.90 14.17
CA ASP A 281 12.59 12.23 12.80
C ASP A 281 11.68 13.49 12.82
N PRO A 282 12.00 14.56 12.06
CA PRO A 282 11.16 15.76 11.98
C PRO A 282 9.73 15.50 11.51
N HIS A 283 9.48 14.39 10.82
CA HIS A 283 8.18 13.95 10.32
C HIS A 283 7.52 12.89 11.22
N CYS A 284 8.06 12.63 12.41
CA CYS A 284 7.42 11.71 13.37
C CYS A 284 6.01 12.21 13.72
N PRO A 285 4.96 11.39 13.52
CA PRO A 285 3.58 11.84 13.73
C PRO A 285 3.21 11.98 15.22
N PHE A 286 4.10 11.59 16.13
CA PHE A 286 3.96 11.74 17.58
C PHE A 286 4.79 12.89 18.15
N LEU A 287 5.52 13.64 17.32
CA LEU A 287 6.49 14.63 17.81
C LEU A 287 5.86 15.68 18.74
N SER A 288 4.66 16.17 18.41
CA SER A 288 3.93 17.18 19.19
C SER A 288 3.44 16.68 20.56
N VAL A 289 3.26 15.37 20.73
CA VAL A 289 2.69 14.76 21.95
C VAL A 289 3.73 13.99 22.78
N CYS A 290 4.85 13.61 22.16
CA CYS A 290 5.92 12.82 22.79
C CYS A 290 6.92 13.70 23.57
N GLY A 291 6.94 15.02 23.31
CA GLY A 291 7.93 15.95 23.87
C GLY A 291 9.30 15.84 23.21
N GLY A 292 9.39 15.16 22.05
CA GLY A 292 10.61 15.07 21.26
C GLY A 292 10.96 16.42 20.61
N LYS A 293 12.26 16.68 20.46
CA LYS A 293 12.76 17.88 19.77
C LYS A 293 13.23 17.50 18.37
N ARG A 294 13.01 18.40 17.41
CA ARG A 294 13.51 18.28 16.03
C ARG A 294 15.03 18.36 16.00
#